data_AF-A0A810AEG8-F1
#
_entry.id   AF-A0A810AEG8-F1
#
_cell.length_a   1.000
_cell.length_b   1.000
_cell.length_c   1.000
_cell.angle_alpha   90.00
_cell.angle_beta   90.00
_cell.angle_gamma   90.00
#
_symmetry.space_group_name_H-M   'P 1'
#
loop_
_entity.id
_entity.type
_entity.pdbx_description
1 polymer ?
#
loop_
_entity_poly.entity_id
_entity_poly.type
_entity_poly.pdbx_seq_one_letter_code
_entity_poly.pdbx_strand_id
1 'polypeptide(L)'
;MNADDYRKSADALGSILDGATRRSGFENICSEAVHYELQAQFGNDYTKGSIPSGLYGFLLQKMAKAASDYALPKDIDQREFEETLLNDALGIVRSLRYAFVRYGSEKSSPNFWDNNASPLEKIRTKQVPYIDRSELESVVGDYLALPYRSQALDRFLVRVLIAMELYAFGDEMLNEETFGLFPARSPLRQRHALLGYLRGQLVNGVLFGGIAALALWAGSSRLIGLSTAEWITGVCGFLFLALASVSTFALPFWWYAQAMARRRVRKLLSGMSTLYNEQKSDGPISAQYVRDRAEDATKQGVVWPAPLFALLDDIISRTGRF
;
A
#
# COMPACT_ATOMS: atom_id res chain seq x y z
N MET A 1 -54.44 -40.57 2.80
CA MET A 1 -53.03 -40.44 2.37
C MET A 1 -52.71 -41.66 1.53
N ASN A 2 -52.24 -41.44 0.31
CA ASN A 2 -52.00 -42.52 -0.64
C ASN A 2 -50.56 -43.05 -0.47
N ALA A 3 -50.29 -44.30 -0.83
CA ALA A 3 -48.95 -44.91 -0.67
C ALA A 3 -47.84 -44.13 -1.42
N ASP A 4 -48.21 -43.44 -2.50
CA ASP A 4 -47.31 -42.57 -3.27
C ASP A 4 -46.84 -41.32 -2.49
N ASP A 5 -47.63 -40.81 -1.53
CA ASP A 5 -47.24 -39.66 -0.70
C ASP A 5 -46.14 -40.05 0.30
N TYR A 6 -46.15 -41.29 0.79
CA TYR A 6 -45.12 -41.82 1.69
C TYR A 6 -43.79 -42.03 0.97
N ARG A 7 -43.82 -42.54 -0.27
CA ARG A 7 -42.60 -42.74 -1.06
C ARG A 7 -41.93 -41.41 -1.42
N LYS A 8 -42.70 -40.41 -1.87
CA LYS A 8 -42.18 -39.06 -2.12
C LYS A 8 -41.59 -38.39 -0.87
N SER A 9 -42.22 -38.59 0.30
CA SER A 9 -41.71 -38.05 1.56
C SER A 9 -40.43 -38.75 2.02
N ALA A 10 -40.32 -40.07 1.83
CA ALA A 10 -39.13 -40.84 2.16
C ALA A 10 -37.95 -40.48 1.23
N ASP A 11 -38.19 -40.34 -0.08
CA ASP A 11 -37.16 -39.94 -1.05
C ASP A 11 -36.67 -38.49 -0.77
N ALA A 12 -37.58 -37.59 -0.40
CA ALA A 12 -37.23 -36.23 0.01
C ALA A 12 -36.40 -36.20 1.30
N LEU A 13 -36.76 -37.02 2.30
CA LEU A 13 -35.98 -37.14 3.55
C LEU A 13 -34.61 -37.76 3.32
N GLY A 14 -34.50 -38.78 2.46
CA GLY A 14 -33.22 -39.38 2.07
C GLY A 14 -32.29 -38.37 1.42
N SER A 15 -32.81 -37.59 0.46
CA SER A 15 -32.05 -36.52 -0.21
C SER A 15 -31.58 -35.42 0.76
N ILE A 16 -32.40 -35.05 1.76
CA ILE A 16 -32.03 -34.06 2.78
C ILE A 16 -30.92 -34.60 3.70
N LEU A 17 -31.02 -35.87 4.12
CA LEU A 17 -30.03 -36.52 4.99
C LEU A 17 -28.68 -36.68 4.28
N ASP A 18 -28.68 -37.12 3.02
CA ASP A 18 -27.46 -37.24 2.23
C ASP A 18 -26.78 -35.89 2.03
N GLY A 19 -27.55 -34.83 1.76
CA GLY A 19 -27.04 -33.47 1.66
C GLY A 19 -26.43 -32.95 2.98
N ALA A 20 -27.07 -33.24 4.11
CA ALA A 20 -26.58 -32.86 5.44
C ALA A 20 -25.28 -33.59 5.81
N THR A 21 -25.22 -34.90 5.57
CA THR A 21 -24.02 -35.73 5.83
C THR A 21 -22.85 -35.26 4.95
N ARG A 22 -23.10 -34.97 3.67
CA ARG A 22 -22.05 -34.43 2.79
C ARG A 22 -21.54 -33.07 3.24
N ARG A 23 -22.43 -32.13 3.59
CA ARG A 23 -22.03 -30.82 4.12
C ARG A 23 -21.16 -30.97 5.37
N SER A 24 -21.54 -31.83 6.31
CA SER A 24 -20.75 -32.11 7.51
C SER A 24 -19.37 -32.69 7.17
N GLY A 25 -19.27 -33.55 6.15
CA GLY A 25 -18.00 -34.07 5.64
C GLY A 25 -17.05 -32.95 5.17
N PHE A 26 -17.54 -32.04 4.32
CA PHE A 26 -16.75 -30.90 3.85
C PHE A 26 -16.34 -29.96 4.99
N GLU A 27 -17.25 -29.67 5.93
CA GLU A 27 -16.97 -28.83 7.09
C GLU A 27 -15.87 -29.42 7.98
N ASN A 28 -15.87 -30.74 8.19
CA ASN A 28 -14.83 -31.43 8.94
C ASN A 28 -13.46 -31.33 8.25
N ILE A 29 -13.39 -31.59 6.94
CA ILE A 29 -12.14 -31.45 6.16
C ILE A 29 -11.63 -30.02 6.22
N CYS A 30 -12.49 -29.03 6.02
CA CYS A 30 -12.09 -27.63 6.12
C CYS A 30 -11.52 -27.30 7.50
N SER A 31 -12.19 -27.72 8.57
CA SER A 31 -11.74 -27.46 9.94
C SER A 31 -10.39 -28.13 10.23
N GLU A 32 -10.22 -29.37 9.80
CA GLU A 32 -9.01 -30.15 9.98
C GLU A 32 -7.83 -29.58 9.18
N ALA A 33 -8.04 -29.24 7.90
CA ALA A 33 -7.00 -28.63 7.07
C ALA A 33 -6.56 -27.26 7.61
N VAL A 34 -7.51 -26.43 8.08
CA VAL A 34 -7.17 -25.15 8.73
C VAL A 34 -6.38 -25.38 10.02
N HIS A 35 -6.75 -26.38 10.81
CA HIS A 35 -6.03 -26.75 12.03
C HIS A 35 -4.59 -27.18 11.72
N TYR A 36 -4.40 -28.06 10.74
CA TYR A 36 -3.06 -28.49 10.31
C TYR A 36 -2.22 -27.34 9.77
N GLU A 37 -2.81 -26.43 8.98
CA GLU A 37 -2.09 -25.25 8.48
C GLU A 37 -1.64 -24.33 9.63
N LEU A 38 -2.52 -24.08 10.61
CA LEU A 38 -2.16 -23.29 11.79
C LEU A 38 -1.06 -23.98 12.62
N GLN A 39 -1.14 -25.30 12.78
CA GLN A 39 -0.12 -26.07 13.49
C GLN A 39 1.22 -26.08 12.76
N ALA A 40 1.21 -26.20 11.44
CA ALA A 40 2.42 -26.15 10.63
C ALA A 40 3.12 -24.78 10.73
N GLN A 41 2.36 -23.69 10.77
CA GLN A 41 2.92 -22.34 10.81
C GLN A 41 3.31 -21.87 12.22
N PHE A 42 2.59 -22.28 13.27
CA PHE A 42 2.75 -21.75 14.63
C PHE A 42 3.01 -22.81 15.71
N GLY A 43 3.22 -24.07 15.33
CA GLY A 43 3.47 -25.16 16.26
C GLY A 43 2.26 -25.47 17.15
N ASN A 44 2.49 -25.96 18.38
CA ASN A 44 1.41 -26.27 19.32
C ASN A 44 0.91 -25.05 20.10
N ASP A 45 1.56 -23.88 19.94
CA ASP A 45 1.32 -22.72 20.79
C ASP A 45 0.07 -21.93 20.39
N TYR A 46 -0.47 -22.12 19.17
CA TYR A 46 -1.74 -21.49 18.78
C TYR A 46 -2.97 -22.06 19.50
N THR A 47 -2.84 -23.21 20.18
CA THR A 47 -3.93 -23.84 20.96
C THR A 47 -3.91 -23.47 22.45
N LYS A 48 -2.79 -22.94 22.97
CA LYS A 48 -2.58 -22.71 24.42
C LYS A 48 -3.11 -21.38 24.95
N GLY A 49 -3.58 -20.49 24.08
CA GLY A 49 -4.20 -19.24 24.47
C GLY A 49 -5.62 -19.16 23.93
N SER A 50 -6.47 -18.39 24.59
CA SER A 50 -7.68 -17.78 24.04
C SER A 50 -7.41 -16.84 22.85
N ILE A 51 -6.37 -17.12 22.07
CA ILE A 51 -6.02 -16.42 20.85
C ILE A 51 -7.04 -16.92 19.83
N PRO A 52 -8.08 -16.13 19.47
CA PRO A 52 -8.79 -16.40 18.22
C PRO A 52 -7.69 -16.55 17.16
N SER A 53 -7.84 -17.49 16.23
CA SER A 53 -6.84 -17.98 15.26
C SER A 53 -6.09 -16.92 14.41
N GLY A 54 -6.26 -15.65 14.75
CA GLY A 54 -5.65 -14.47 14.21
C GLY A 54 -6.40 -14.05 12.97
N LEU A 55 -5.90 -12.99 12.38
CA LEU A 55 -6.24 -12.67 11.00
C LEU A 55 -5.96 -13.86 10.07
N TYR A 56 -4.82 -14.54 10.24
CA TYR A 56 -4.45 -15.68 9.39
C TYR A 56 -5.50 -16.80 9.45
N GLY A 57 -5.82 -17.31 10.63
CA GLY A 57 -6.81 -18.37 10.78
C GLY A 57 -8.22 -17.93 10.38
N PHE A 58 -8.59 -16.67 10.64
CA PHE A 58 -9.85 -16.12 10.15
C PHE A 58 -9.94 -16.16 8.61
N LEU A 59 -8.89 -15.72 7.91
CA LEU A 59 -8.86 -15.75 6.44
C LEU A 59 -8.87 -17.19 5.90
N LEU A 60 -8.11 -18.11 6.52
CA LEU A 60 -8.13 -19.53 6.17
C LEU A 60 -9.55 -20.13 6.27
N GLN A 61 -10.24 -19.90 7.39
CA GLN A 61 -11.61 -20.38 7.59
C GLN A 61 -12.58 -19.81 6.55
N LYS A 62 -12.47 -18.51 6.23
CA LYS A 62 -13.34 -17.86 5.25
C LYS A 62 -13.09 -18.35 3.83
N MET A 63 -11.84 -18.61 3.48
CA MET A 63 -11.48 -19.20 2.17
C MET A 63 -11.90 -20.65 2.05
N ALA A 64 -11.64 -21.48 3.07
CA ALA A 64 -12.08 -22.87 3.10
C ALA A 64 -13.60 -22.98 2.98
N LYS A 65 -14.34 -22.11 3.69
CA LYS A 65 -15.80 -22.03 3.55
C LYS A 65 -16.25 -21.61 2.14
N ALA A 66 -15.60 -20.62 1.53
CA ALA A 66 -15.94 -20.21 0.17
C ALA A 66 -15.70 -21.34 -0.85
N ALA A 67 -14.64 -22.13 -0.66
CA ALA A 67 -14.36 -23.30 -1.47
C ALA A 67 -15.44 -24.40 -1.29
N SER A 68 -15.85 -24.69 -0.05
CA SER A 68 -16.88 -25.71 0.21
C SER A 68 -18.27 -25.28 -0.27
N ASP A 69 -18.63 -24.02 -0.09
CA ASP A 69 -19.88 -23.44 -0.60
C ASP A 69 -19.95 -23.46 -2.13
N TYR A 70 -18.80 -23.43 -2.82
CA TYR A 70 -18.71 -23.62 -4.28
C TYR A 70 -18.78 -25.09 -4.69
N ALA A 71 -18.13 -25.98 -3.94
CA ALA A 71 -18.02 -27.39 -4.27
C ALA A 71 -19.34 -28.17 -4.07
N LEU A 72 -20.06 -27.89 -2.99
CA LEU A 72 -21.32 -28.55 -2.64
C LEU A 72 -22.39 -28.49 -3.75
N PRO A 73 -22.76 -27.33 -4.31
CA PRO A 73 -23.77 -27.25 -5.37
C PRO A 73 -23.29 -27.81 -6.72
N LYS A 74 -21.98 -27.97 -6.91
CA LYS A 74 -21.38 -28.50 -8.13
C LYS A 74 -21.13 -29.99 -8.10
N ASP A 75 -21.53 -30.66 -7.01
CA ASP A 75 -21.36 -32.10 -6.84
C ASP A 75 -19.90 -32.55 -6.98
N ILE A 76 -18.95 -31.70 -6.55
CA ILE A 76 -17.51 -32.03 -6.61
C ILE A 76 -17.20 -33.13 -5.59
N ASP A 77 -16.38 -34.10 -6.00
CA ASP A 77 -15.96 -35.19 -5.13
C ASP A 77 -15.11 -34.68 -3.95
N GLN A 78 -15.19 -35.37 -2.81
CA GLN A 78 -14.49 -34.98 -1.60
C GLN A 78 -12.97 -34.94 -1.81
N ARG A 79 -12.42 -35.89 -2.56
CA ARG A 79 -10.97 -35.95 -2.82
C ARG A 79 -10.53 -34.83 -3.75
N GLU A 80 -11.28 -34.59 -4.82
CA GLU A 80 -11.01 -33.47 -5.73
C GLU A 80 -11.08 -32.13 -5.00
N PHE A 81 -12.07 -31.95 -4.11
CA PHE A 81 -12.18 -30.77 -3.26
C PHE A 81 -10.94 -30.55 -2.39
N GLU A 82 -10.46 -31.59 -1.72
CA GLU A 82 -9.31 -31.50 -0.81
C GLU A 82 -8.01 -31.24 -1.57
N GLU A 83 -7.73 -32.02 -2.62
CA GLU A 83 -6.47 -31.97 -3.38
C GLU A 83 -6.33 -30.68 -4.22
N THR A 84 -7.44 -30.09 -4.68
CA THR A 84 -7.42 -28.91 -5.56
C THR A 84 -7.98 -27.67 -4.88
N LEU A 85 -9.30 -27.57 -4.77
CA LEU A 85 -9.98 -26.34 -4.37
C LEU A 85 -9.57 -25.87 -2.97
N LEU A 86 -9.53 -26.76 -1.99
CA LEU A 86 -9.15 -26.41 -0.63
C LEU A 86 -7.67 -26.07 -0.54
N ASN A 87 -6.80 -26.87 -1.17
CA ASN A 87 -5.37 -26.61 -1.18
C ASN A 87 -5.03 -25.25 -1.81
N ASP A 88 -5.68 -24.87 -2.91
CA ASP A 88 -5.52 -23.57 -3.55
C ASP A 88 -6.00 -22.42 -2.64
N ALA A 89 -7.15 -22.59 -1.97
CA ALA A 89 -7.68 -21.62 -1.00
C ALA A 89 -6.70 -21.36 0.15
N LEU A 90 -6.15 -22.43 0.74
CA LEU A 90 -5.18 -22.32 1.83
C LEU A 90 -3.85 -21.76 1.33
N GLY A 91 -3.42 -22.16 0.12
CA GLY A 91 -2.22 -21.67 -0.55
C GLY A 91 -2.22 -20.15 -0.74
N ILE A 92 -3.34 -19.57 -1.17
CA ILE A 92 -3.48 -18.12 -1.32
C ILE A 92 -3.27 -17.39 0.00
N VAL A 93 -3.90 -17.86 1.09
CA VAL A 93 -3.76 -17.21 2.41
C VAL A 93 -2.34 -17.39 2.95
N ARG A 94 -1.70 -18.54 2.68
CA ARG A 94 -0.29 -18.80 3.03
C ARG A 94 0.65 -17.83 2.32
N SER A 95 0.53 -17.73 0.99
CA SER A 95 1.32 -16.80 0.17
C SER A 95 1.06 -15.34 0.57
N LEU A 96 -0.20 -14.99 0.88
CA LEU A 96 -0.55 -13.67 1.39
C LEU A 96 0.21 -13.33 2.67
N ARG A 97 0.34 -14.28 3.62
CA ARG A 97 1.11 -14.05 4.84
C ARG A 97 2.59 -13.80 4.54
N TYR A 98 3.18 -14.54 3.61
CA TYR A 98 4.60 -14.35 3.24
C TYR A 98 4.88 -12.95 2.68
N ALA A 99 3.92 -12.36 1.96
CA ALA A 99 4.03 -10.98 1.50
C ALA A 99 4.21 -9.93 2.62
N PHE A 100 3.91 -10.26 3.88
CA PHE A 100 4.11 -9.36 5.04
C PHE A 100 5.22 -9.79 5.99
N VAL A 101 5.66 -11.05 5.91
CA VAL A 101 6.60 -11.63 6.87
C VAL A 101 7.94 -11.81 6.17
N ARG A 102 8.96 -11.03 6.59
CA ARG A 102 10.31 -11.20 6.06
C ARG A 102 10.81 -12.63 6.28
N TYR A 103 11.39 -13.22 5.23
CA TYR A 103 12.11 -14.48 5.33
C TYR A 103 13.09 -14.47 6.52
N GLY A 104 12.93 -15.45 7.42
CA GLY A 104 13.79 -15.61 8.60
C GLY A 104 13.37 -14.82 9.85
N SER A 105 12.21 -14.15 9.89
CA SER A 105 11.76 -13.50 11.13
C SER A 105 11.24 -14.54 12.15
N GLU A 106 11.87 -14.63 13.32
CA GLU A 106 11.61 -15.63 14.37
C GLU A 106 10.24 -15.51 15.08
N LYS A 107 9.45 -14.47 14.79
CA LYS A 107 8.14 -14.23 15.41
C LYS A 107 7.07 -13.94 14.38
N SER A 108 6.62 -14.96 13.66
CA SER A 108 5.40 -14.81 12.87
C SER A 108 4.19 -14.86 13.80
N SER A 109 3.62 -13.70 14.09
CA SER A 109 2.31 -13.61 14.76
C SER A 109 1.21 -14.10 13.81
N PRO A 110 0.15 -14.77 14.32
CA PRO A 110 -1.08 -15.03 13.55
C PRO A 110 -1.75 -13.73 13.03
N ASN A 111 -1.42 -12.60 13.67
CA ASN A 111 -1.81 -11.26 13.23
C ASN A 111 -0.61 -10.59 12.53
N PHE A 112 -0.44 -10.89 11.24
CA PHE A 112 0.62 -10.30 10.39
C PHE A 112 0.27 -8.90 9.87
N TRP A 113 -0.97 -8.43 10.11
CA TRP A 113 -1.42 -7.09 9.75
C TRP A 113 -2.15 -6.42 10.91
N ASP A 114 -1.85 -5.14 11.13
CA ASP A 114 -2.46 -4.31 12.17
C ASP A 114 -3.47 -3.35 11.57
N ASN A 115 -4.75 -3.68 11.73
CA ASN A 115 -5.89 -2.91 11.22
C ASN A 115 -6.07 -1.56 11.94
N ASN A 116 -5.57 -1.41 13.16
CA ASN A 116 -5.85 -0.22 13.98
C ASN A 116 -4.77 0.85 13.84
N ALA A 117 -3.61 0.48 13.32
CA ALA A 117 -2.54 1.43 13.01
C ALA A 117 -3.02 2.66 12.23
N SER A 118 -2.52 3.82 12.62
CA SER A 118 -2.56 5.05 11.84
C SER A 118 -1.42 5.01 10.81
N PRO A 119 -1.70 4.84 9.49
CA PRO A 119 -0.63 4.72 8.51
C PRO A 119 0.29 5.93 8.49
N LEU A 120 -0.29 7.14 8.60
CA LEU A 120 0.47 8.39 8.62
C LEU A 120 1.40 8.50 9.83
N GLU A 121 1.01 7.95 10.98
CA GLU A 121 1.86 7.91 12.16
C GLU A 121 3.05 6.96 11.96
N LYS A 122 2.79 5.74 11.47
CA LYS A 122 3.84 4.76 11.14
C LYS A 122 4.83 5.29 10.11
N ILE A 123 4.34 6.01 9.09
CA ILE A 123 5.21 6.68 8.11
C ILE A 123 6.07 7.74 8.81
N ARG A 124 5.48 8.62 9.62
CA ARG A 124 6.22 9.69 10.31
C ARG A 124 7.29 9.16 11.26
N THR A 125 7.05 8.04 11.93
CA THR A 125 8.00 7.40 12.85
C THR A 125 9.00 6.47 12.15
N LYS A 126 8.97 6.38 10.81
CA LYS A 126 9.78 5.44 10.01
C LYS A 126 9.58 3.97 10.42
N GLN A 127 8.39 3.64 10.90
CA GLN A 127 7.96 2.28 11.28
C GLN A 127 6.99 1.72 10.24
N VAL A 128 7.30 1.92 8.96
CA VAL A 128 6.50 1.40 7.84
C VAL A 128 6.57 -0.13 7.86
N PRO A 129 5.42 -0.84 7.83
CA PRO A 129 5.43 -2.29 7.80
C PRO A 129 6.07 -2.80 6.51
N TYR A 130 6.74 -3.95 6.58
CA TYR A 130 7.23 -4.62 5.39
C TYR A 130 6.04 -5.16 4.58
N ILE A 131 6.02 -4.86 3.29
CA ILE A 131 5.07 -5.40 2.32
C ILE A 131 5.86 -5.70 1.05
N ASP A 132 5.94 -6.97 0.67
CA ASP A 132 6.47 -7.37 -0.63
C ASP A 132 5.41 -7.11 -1.70
N ARG A 133 5.66 -6.09 -2.53
CA ARG A 133 4.73 -5.68 -3.58
C ARG A 133 4.52 -6.77 -4.62
N SER A 134 5.60 -7.41 -5.07
CA SER A 134 5.53 -8.46 -6.09
C SER A 134 4.75 -9.66 -5.61
N GLU A 135 5.00 -10.13 -4.39
CA GLU A 135 4.27 -11.27 -3.82
C GLU A 135 2.79 -10.94 -3.61
N LEU A 136 2.47 -9.75 -3.08
CA LEU A 136 1.08 -9.34 -2.89
C LEU A 136 0.32 -9.25 -4.23
N GLU A 137 0.92 -8.66 -5.26
CA GLU A 137 0.31 -8.55 -6.58
C GLU A 137 0.09 -9.94 -7.21
N SER A 138 1.04 -10.88 -7.04
CA SER A 138 0.90 -12.28 -7.47
C SER A 138 -0.26 -12.97 -6.76
N VAL A 139 -0.37 -12.83 -5.44
CA VAL A 139 -1.44 -13.41 -4.63
C VAL A 139 -2.82 -12.94 -5.08
N VAL A 140 -2.96 -11.66 -5.44
CA VAL A 140 -4.21 -11.13 -5.97
C VAL A 140 -4.53 -11.76 -7.33
N GLY A 141 -3.53 -11.97 -8.18
CA GLY A 141 -3.68 -12.68 -9.44
C GLY A 141 -4.19 -14.11 -9.25
N ASP A 142 -3.54 -14.87 -8.38
CA ASP A 142 -3.93 -16.26 -8.06
C ASP A 142 -5.34 -16.32 -7.45
N TYR A 143 -5.66 -15.37 -6.58
CA TYR A 143 -7.00 -15.26 -6.00
C TYR A 143 -8.08 -14.96 -7.05
N LEU A 144 -7.80 -14.06 -8.01
CA LEU A 144 -8.73 -13.76 -9.10
C LEU A 144 -8.88 -14.93 -10.08
N ALA A 145 -7.89 -15.82 -10.18
CA ALA A 145 -7.95 -17.02 -11.01
C ALA A 145 -8.85 -18.12 -10.41
N LEU A 146 -9.17 -18.08 -9.11
CA LEU A 146 -10.07 -19.05 -8.49
C LEU A 146 -11.49 -18.99 -9.08
N PRO A 147 -12.25 -20.10 -9.02
CA PRO A 147 -13.65 -20.09 -9.45
C PRO A 147 -14.63 -19.62 -8.37
N TYR A 148 -14.14 -19.34 -7.16
CA TYR A 148 -14.93 -18.88 -6.01
C TYR A 148 -14.26 -17.69 -5.31
N ARG A 149 -15.00 -17.02 -4.43
CA ARG A 149 -14.58 -15.76 -3.79
C ARG A 149 -14.98 -15.73 -2.33
N SER A 150 -14.13 -15.12 -1.51
CA SER A 150 -14.37 -14.87 -0.10
C SER A 150 -14.46 -13.37 0.13
N GLN A 151 -15.61 -12.88 0.60
CA GLN A 151 -15.81 -11.47 0.92
C GLN A 151 -14.80 -10.95 1.96
N ALA A 152 -14.39 -11.81 2.90
CA ALA A 152 -13.38 -11.48 3.89
C ALA A 152 -12.00 -11.23 3.24
N LEU A 153 -11.65 -12.03 2.23
CA LEU A 153 -10.41 -11.89 1.50
C LEU A 153 -10.46 -10.70 0.52
N ASP A 154 -11.57 -10.52 -0.20
CA ASP A 154 -11.83 -9.33 -1.04
C ASP A 154 -11.54 -8.04 -0.26
N ARG A 155 -12.17 -7.92 0.90
CA ARG A 155 -12.03 -6.77 1.79
C ARG A 155 -10.61 -6.59 2.30
N PHE A 156 -9.94 -7.68 2.66
CA PHE A 156 -8.57 -7.63 3.14
C PHE A 156 -7.60 -7.19 2.04
N LEU A 157 -7.68 -7.79 0.85
CA LEU A 157 -6.83 -7.49 -0.29
C LEU A 157 -7.01 -6.05 -0.76
N VAL A 158 -8.25 -5.56 -0.91
CA VAL A 158 -8.51 -4.14 -1.25
C VAL A 158 -7.84 -3.22 -0.23
N ARG A 159 -8.03 -3.50 1.06
CA ARG A 159 -7.46 -2.69 2.14
C ARG A 159 -5.94 -2.66 2.09
N VAL A 160 -5.30 -3.82 1.90
CA VAL A 160 -3.84 -3.91 1.85
C VAL A 160 -3.28 -3.25 0.60
N LEU A 161 -3.89 -3.43 -0.57
CA LEU A 161 -3.42 -2.79 -1.81
C LEU A 161 -3.45 -1.25 -1.70
N ILE A 162 -4.49 -0.70 -1.06
CA ILE A 162 -4.56 0.73 -0.73
C ILE A 162 -3.46 1.10 0.27
N ALA A 163 -3.25 0.29 1.31
CA ALA A 163 -2.26 0.54 2.33
C ALA A 163 -0.82 0.50 1.80
N MET A 164 -0.52 -0.46 0.92
CA MET A 164 0.77 -0.61 0.26
C MET A 164 1.16 0.67 -0.47
N GLU A 165 0.26 1.20 -1.30
CA GLU A 165 0.51 2.44 -2.03
C GLU A 165 0.57 3.65 -1.09
N LEU A 166 -0.29 3.71 -0.07
CA LEU A 166 -0.23 4.77 0.95
C LEU A 166 1.10 4.78 1.71
N TYR A 167 1.63 3.61 2.08
CA TYR A 167 2.91 3.49 2.74
C TYR A 167 4.06 3.87 1.81
N ALA A 168 4.07 3.37 0.58
CA ALA A 168 5.11 3.68 -0.41
C ALA A 168 5.13 5.18 -0.75
N PHE A 169 3.99 5.75 -1.16
CA PHE A 169 3.86 7.16 -1.47
C PHE A 169 4.12 8.05 -0.25
N GLY A 170 3.62 7.63 0.91
CA GLY A 170 3.83 8.33 2.17
C GLY A 170 5.30 8.39 2.57
N ASP A 171 6.01 7.27 2.49
CA ASP A 171 7.43 7.19 2.80
C ASP A 171 8.27 8.03 1.82
N GLU A 172 7.98 7.95 0.52
CA GLU A 172 8.64 8.78 -0.49
C GLU A 172 8.41 10.28 -0.22
N MET A 173 7.18 10.68 0.13
CA MET A 173 6.87 12.08 0.36
C MET A 173 7.35 12.59 1.73
N LEU A 174 7.35 11.78 2.77
CA LEU A 174 7.64 12.22 4.14
C LEU A 174 9.05 11.88 4.61
N ASN A 175 9.71 10.86 4.07
CA ASN A 175 10.98 10.35 4.58
C ASN A 175 12.12 10.34 3.56
N GLU A 176 11.95 10.94 2.39
CA GLU A 176 12.99 11.04 1.37
C GLU A 176 14.35 11.44 1.96
N GLU A 177 15.35 10.60 1.72
CA GLU A 177 16.73 10.85 2.11
C GLU A 177 17.41 11.73 1.06
N THR A 178 17.64 12.99 1.40
CA THR A 178 18.40 13.89 0.52
C THR A 178 19.90 13.73 0.75
N PHE A 179 20.61 13.24 -0.27
CA PHE A 179 22.06 13.31 -0.34
C PHE A 179 22.51 14.74 -0.70
N GLY A 180 22.65 15.58 0.33
CA GLY A 180 23.46 16.82 0.43
C GLY A 180 23.38 17.87 -0.69
N LEU A 181 23.76 17.50 -1.91
CA LEU A 181 23.92 18.37 -3.07
C LEU A 181 22.66 18.49 -3.92
N PHE A 182 21.80 17.47 -3.92
CA PHE A 182 20.57 17.49 -4.73
C PHE A 182 19.36 17.91 -3.90
N PRO A 183 18.46 18.76 -4.45
CA PRO A 183 17.22 19.09 -3.77
C PRO A 183 16.35 17.83 -3.62
N ALA A 184 15.60 17.76 -2.52
CA ALA A 184 14.55 16.76 -2.33
C ALA A 184 13.57 16.77 -3.52
N ARG A 185 13.24 15.59 -4.04
CA ARG A 185 12.17 15.42 -5.03
C ARG A 185 10.81 15.67 -4.39
N SER A 186 10.63 15.27 -3.13
CA SER A 186 9.43 15.50 -2.33
C SER A 186 9.24 16.98 -2.02
N PRO A 187 8.10 17.58 -2.41
CA PRO A 187 7.75 18.95 -2.06
C PRO A 187 7.70 19.23 -0.55
N LEU A 188 7.44 18.20 0.26
CA LEU A 188 7.35 18.31 1.72
C LEU A 188 8.74 18.40 2.38
N ARG A 189 9.77 17.78 1.76
CA ARG A 189 11.16 17.80 2.25
C ARG A 189 11.98 18.95 1.67
N GLN A 190 11.55 19.55 0.57
CA GLN A 190 12.18 20.75 0.02
C GLN A 190 12.26 21.86 1.07
N ARG A 191 13.42 22.52 1.18
CA ARG A 191 13.62 23.67 2.07
C ARG A 191 12.68 24.81 1.68
N HIS A 192 12.29 25.63 2.65
CA HIS A 192 11.43 26.80 2.40
C HIS A 192 12.06 27.70 1.32
N ALA A 193 11.27 28.18 0.35
CA ALA A 193 11.74 29.00 -0.77
C ALA A 193 12.62 30.17 -0.31
N LEU A 194 12.22 30.88 0.76
CA LEU A 194 13.01 31.96 1.37
C LEU A 194 14.37 31.49 1.91
N LEU A 195 14.44 30.33 2.57
CA LEU A 195 15.72 29.78 3.04
C LEU A 195 16.61 29.34 1.87
N GLY A 196 16.00 28.77 0.81
CA GLY A 196 16.69 28.45 -0.43
C GLY A 196 17.27 29.70 -1.09
N TYR A 197 16.48 30.77 -1.16
CA TYR A 197 16.90 32.08 -1.66
C TYR A 197 18.06 32.66 -0.84
N LEU A 198 17.94 32.74 0.49
CA LEU A 198 18.99 33.28 1.36
C LEU A 198 20.29 32.50 1.22
N ARG A 199 20.21 31.16 1.18
CA ARG A 199 21.39 30.31 0.95
C ARG A 199 21.98 30.54 -0.44
N GLY A 200 21.14 30.68 -1.47
CA GLY A 200 21.57 30.99 -2.82
C GLY A 200 22.30 32.33 -2.90
N GLN A 201 21.78 33.37 -2.24
CA GLN A 201 22.46 34.67 -2.15
C GLN A 201 23.80 34.58 -1.43
N LEU A 202 23.88 33.81 -0.34
CA LEU A 202 25.13 33.59 0.37
C LEU A 202 26.17 32.90 -0.52
N VAL A 203 25.79 31.81 -1.19
CA VAL A 203 26.68 31.08 -2.11
C VAL A 203 27.13 31.96 -3.27
N ASN A 204 26.21 32.70 -3.89
CA ASN A 204 26.54 33.65 -4.96
C ASN A 204 27.46 34.76 -4.44
N GLY A 205 27.21 35.28 -3.24
CA GLY A 205 28.04 36.30 -2.60
C GLY A 205 29.46 35.80 -2.33
N VAL A 206 29.62 34.57 -1.85
CA VAL A 206 30.93 33.94 -1.66
C VAL A 206 31.63 33.71 -3.00
N LEU A 207 30.91 33.26 -4.02
CA LEU A 207 31.48 32.99 -5.35
C LEU A 207 31.96 34.28 -6.03
N PHE A 208 31.06 35.25 -6.23
CA PHE A 208 31.40 36.51 -6.91
C PHE A 208 32.28 37.40 -6.06
N GLY A 209 32.05 37.45 -4.74
CA GLY A 209 32.91 38.16 -3.79
C GLY A 209 34.30 37.56 -3.68
N GLY A 210 34.42 36.23 -3.71
CA GLY A 210 35.71 35.53 -3.73
C GLY A 210 36.50 35.83 -5.00
N ILE A 211 35.86 35.78 -6.17
CA ILE A 211 36.50 36.12 -7.45
C ILE A 211 36.94 37.60 -7.47
N ALA A 212 36.09 38.51 -7.00
CA ALA A 212 36.43 39.93 -6.90
C ALA A 212 37.60 40.18 -5.93
N ALA A 213 37.59 39.56 -4.75
CA ALA A 213 38.67 39.68 -3.77
C ALA A 213 40.00 39.12 -4.32
N LEU A 214 39.96 37.99 -5.02
CA LEU A 214 41.14 37.42 -5.69
C LEU A 214 41.66 38.32 -6.80
N ALA A 215 40.79 38.95 -7.58
CA ALA A 215 41.19 39.89 -8.62
C ALA A 215 41.88 41.13 -8.02
N LEU A 216 41.32 41.71 -6.94
CA LEU A 216 41.93 42.85 -6.25
C LEU A 216 43.28 42.48 -5.62
N TRP A 217 43.38 41.29 -5.01
CA TRP A 217 44.65 40.79 -4.45
C TRP A 217 45.71 40.53 -5.53
N ALA A 218 45.32 39.97 -6.67
CA ALA A 218 46.21 39.77 -7.80
C ALA A 218 46.68 41.10 -8.42
N GLY A 219 45.81 42.11 -8.46
CA GLY A 219 46.15 43.47 -8.90
C GLY A 219 47.13 44.16 -7.94
N SER A 220 46.93 44.05 -6.63
CA SER A 220 47.85 44.63 -5.63
C SER A 220 49.21 43.92 -5.60
N SER A 221 49.23 42.62 -5.92
CA SER A 221 50.44 41.81 -6.06
C SER A 221 51.16 41.99 -7.41
N ARG A 222 50.66 42.88 -8.29
CA ARG A 222 51.17 43.15 -9.65
C ARG A 222 51.16 41.93 -10.59
N LEU A 223 50.37 40.90 -10.29
CA LEU A 223 50.19 39.73 -11.16
C LEU A 223 49.32 40.07 -12.37
N ILE A 224 48.38 41.00 -12.21
CA ILE A 224 47.54 41.55 -13.27
C ILE A 224 47.54 43.08 -13.21
N GLY A 225 47.16 43.74 -14.32
CA GLY A 225 47.02 45.19 -14.36
C GLY A 225 45.89 45.69 -13.46
N LEU A 226 46.08 46.84 -12.80
CA LEU A 226 45.10 47.43 -11.89
C LEU A 226 43.74 47.65 -12.58
N SER A 227 43.76 48.16 -13.82
CA SER A 227 42.57 48.34 -14.64
C SER A 227 41.84 47.01 -14.91
N THR A 228 42.57 45.92 -15.14
CA THR A 228 41.98 44.59 -15.33
C THR A 228 41.30 44.08 -14.04
N ALA A 229 41.92 44.29 -12.88
CA ALA A 229 41.35 43.91 -11.59
C ALA A 229 40.05 44.69 -11.27
N GLU A 230 40.01 45.99 -11.59
CA GLU A 230 38.83 46.84 -11.45
C GLU A 230 37.68 46.36 -12.35
N TRP A 231 37.97 46.02 -13.62
CA TRP A 231 36.96 45.48 -14.53
C TRP A 231 36.39 44.15 -14.04
N ILE A 232 37.24 43.20 -13.61
CA ILE A 232 36.78 41.91 -13.09
C ILE A 232 35.87 42.12 -11.86
N THR A 233 36.27 43.01 -10.96
CA THR A 233 35.49 43.35 -9.76
C THR A 233 34.14 43.97 -10.13
N GLY A 234 34.14 44.93 -11.07
CA GLY A 234 32.92 45.58 -11.57
C GLY A 234 31.96 44.60 -12.23
N VAL A 235 32.47 43.69 -13.08
CA VAL A 235 31.68 42.64 -13.73
C VAL A 235 31.10 41.66 -12.70
N CYS A 236 31.90 41.22 -11.73
CA CYS A 236 31.41 40.34 -10.66
C CYS A 236 30.31 41.01 -9.82
N GLY A 237 30.48 42.29 -9.49
CA GLY A 237 29.48 43.07 -8.77
C GLY A 237 28.18 43.21 -9.56
N PHE A 238 28.28 43.54 -10.85
CA PHE A 238 27.12 43.61 -11.74
C PHE A 238 26.39 42.27 -11.86
N LEU A 239 27.12 41.17 -12.09
CA LEU A 239 26.54 39.82 -12.20
C LEU A 239 25.85 39.41 -10.90
N PHE A 240 26.46 39.68 -9.74
CA PHE A 240 25.84 39.43 -8.44
C PHE A 240 24.51 40.19 -8.29
N LEU A 241 24.50 41.50 -8.59
CA LEU A 241 23.29 42.32 -8.50
C LEU A 241 22.21 41.90 -9.51
N ALA A 242 22.61 41.53 -10.73
CA ALA A 242 21.69 41.05 -11.75
C ALA A 242 21.03 39.73 -11.33
N LEU A 243 21.81 38.73 -10.87
CA LEU A 243 21.28 37.47 -10.36
C LEU A 243 20.42 37.68 -9.11
N ALA A 244 20.86 38.54 -8.19
CA ALA A 244 20.09 38.89 -7.00
C ALA A 244 18.73 39.44 -7.39
N SER A 245 18.70 40.45 -8.26
CA SER A 245 17.47 41.08 -8.75
C SER A 245 16.52 40.05 -9.39
N VAL A 246 17.00 39.25 -10.34
CA VAL A 246 16.19 38.21 -11.01
C VAL A 246 15.62 37.22 -9.99
N SER A 247 16.43 36.74 -9.06
CA SER A 247 15.98 35.79 -8.03
C SER A 247 14.99 36.40 -7.04
N THR A 248 15.11 37.69 -6.71
CA THR A 248 14.14 38.41 -5.87
C THR A 248 12.79 38.53 -6.58
N PHE A 249 12.78 38.84 -7.88
CA PHE A 249 11.54 38.86 -8.68
C PHE A 249 10.92 37.47 -8.84
N ALA A 250 11.73 36.41 -8.93
CA ALA A 250 11.25 35.03 -9.06
C ALA A 250 10.74 34.43 -7.73
N LEU A 251 11.21 34.94 -6.59
CA LEU A 251 10.88 34.43 -5.25
C LEU A 251 9.38 34.25 -4.97
N PRO A 252 8.48 35.23 -5.24
CA PRO A 252 7.05 35.05 -4.99
C PRO A 252 6.45 33.90 -5.80
N PHE A 253 6.90 33.70 -7.05
CA PHE A 253 6.44 32.62 -7.91
C PHE A 253 6.91 31.25 -7.40
N TRP A 254 8.18 31.15 -7.00
CA TRP A 254 8.72 29.92 -6.42
C TRP A 254 8.07 29.56 -5.09
N TRP A 255 7.81 30.56 -4.25
CA TRP A 255 7.09 30.34 -3.00
C TRP A 255 5.66 29.85 -3.29
N TYR A 256 4.94 30.52 -4.18
CA TYR A 256 3.59 30.10 -4.57
C TYR A 256 3.58 28.66 -5.13
N ALA A 257 4.48 28.36 -6.07
CA ALA A 257 4.61 27.02 -6.65
C ALA A 257 4.90 25.95 -5.58
N GLN A 258 5.84 26.22 -4.66
CA GLN A 258 6.16 25.31 -3.57
C GLN A 258 4.97 25.12 -2.61
N ALA A 259 4.28 26.20 -2.25
CA ALA A 259 3.11 26.13 -1.38
C ALA A 259 1.99 25.31 -2.02
N MET A 260 1.75 25.48 -3.33
CA MET A 260 0.79 24.71 -4.10
C MET A 260 1.17 23.22 -4.18
N ALA A 261 2.43 22.91 -4.45
CA ALA A 261 2.92 21.53 -4.48
C ALA A 261 2.73 20.83 -3.12
N ARG A 262 3.09 21.51 -2.01
CA ARG A 262 2.88 20.99 -0.65
C ARG A 262 1.41 20.78 -0.31
N ARG A 263 0.54 21.72 -0.70
CA ARG A 263 -0.92 21.59 -0.51
C ARG A 263 -1.47 20.39 -1.28
N ARG A 264 -1.03 20.19 -2.54
CA ARG A 264 -1.43 19.05 -3.37
C ARG A 264 -1.03 17.72 -2.73
N VAL A 265 0.24 17.57 -2.32
CA VAL A 265 0.71 16.33 -1.67
C VAL A 265 -0.04 16.07 -0.35
N ARG A 266 -0.26 17.08 0.48
CA ARG A 266 -1.06 16.93 1.72
C ARG A 266 -2.49 16.50 1.43
N LYS A 267 -3.13 17.09 0.42
CA LYS A 267 -4.48 16.72 -0.02
C LYS A 267 -4.52 15.26 -0.49
N LEU A 268 -3.53 14.83 -1.26
CA LEU A 268 -3.39 13.44 -1.72
C LEU A 268 -3.22 12.46 -0.56
N LEU A 269 -2.25 12.71 0.33
CA LEU A 269 -2.02 11.87 1.51
C LEU A 269 -3.27 11.79 2.41
N SER A 270 -3.97 12.90 2.59
CA SER A 270 -5.23 12.91 3.32
C SER A 270 -6.29 12.07 2.61
N GLY A 271 -6.44 12.21 1.29
CA GLY A 271 -7.41 11.44 0.51
C GLY A 271 -7.15 9.93 0.57
N MET A 272 -5.89 9.51 0.40
CA MET A 272 -5.48 8.11 0.51
C MET A 272 -5.68 7.57 1.93
N SER A 273 -5.32 8.36 2.95
CA SER A 273 -5.53 7.96 4.35
C SER A 273 -7.02 7.86 4.70
N THR A 274 -7.85 8.76 4.18
CA THR A 274 -9.31 8.70 4.34
C THR A 274 -9.85 7.43 3.69
N LEU A 275 -9.46 7.15 2.44
CA LEU A 275 -9.88 5.94 1.73
C LEU A 275 -9.50 4.66 2.48
N TYR A 276 -8.27 4.59 3.02
CA TYR A 276 -7.82 3.48 3.86
C TYR A 276 -8.62 3.36 5.16
N ASN A 277 -8.87 4.49 5.85
CA ASN A 277 -9.61 4.48 7.11
C ASN A 277 -11.09 4.11 6.91
N GLU A 278 -11.70 4.49 5.78
CA GLU A 278 -13.04 4.06 5.39
C GLU A 278 -13.12 2.53 5.26
N GLN A 279 -12.03 1.88 4.83
CA GLN A 279 -11.96 0.42 4.77
C GLN A 279 -12.05 -0.23 6.15
N LYS A 280 -11.77 0.46 7.26
CA LYS A 280 -11.78 -0.12 8.62
C LYS A 280 -13.20 -0.45 9.12
N SER A 281 -14.23 0.21 8.61
CA SER A 281 -15.62 0.04 9.06
C SER A 281 -16.16 -1.36 8.77
N ASP A 282 -16.67 -2.09 9.77
CA ASP A 282 -17.26 -3.44 9.61
C ASP A 282 -18.54 -3.50 8.75
N GLY A 283 -19.07 -2.35 8.33
CA GLY A 283 -20.18 -2.28 7.39
C GLY A 283 -19.79 -2.66 5.95
N PRO A 284 -20.80 -2.94 5.09
CA PRO A 284 -20.59 -3.20 3.67
C PRO A 284 -20.08 -1.94 2.95
N ILE A 285 -19.06 -2.12 2.12
CA ILE A 285 -18.41 -1.04 1.37
C ILE A 285 -18.73 -1.23 -0.12
N SER A 286 -19.13 -0.16 -0.79
CA SER A 286 -19.35 -0.21 -2.24
C SER A 286 -18.00 -0.23 -2.97
N ALA A 287 -17.80 -1.26 -3.80
CA ALA A 287 -16.60 -1.37 -4.63
C ALA A 287 -16.53 -0.26 -5.69
N GLN A 288 -17.67 0.13 -6.25
CA GLN A 288 -17.76 1.26 -7.18
C GLN A 288 -17.28 2.56 -6.52
N TYR A 289 -17.73 2.85 -5.30
CA TYR A 289 -17.30 4.04 -4.57
C TYR A 289 -15.78 4.06 -4.34
N VAL A 290 -15.19 2.93 -3.96
CA VAL A 290 -13.72 2.82 -3.77
C VAL A 290 -13.00 3.01 -5.10
N ARG A 291 -13.51 2.41 -6.18
CA ARG A 291 -12.97 2.57 -7.53
C ARG A 291 -12.97 4.03 -7.98
N ASP A 292 -14.12 4.70 -7.90
CA ASP A 292 -14.26 6.09 -8.31
C ASP A 292 -13.30 7.01 -7.54
N ARG A 293 -13.15 6.77 -6.22
CA ARG A 293 -12.19 7.50 -5.38
C ARG A 293 -10.74 7.22 -5.77
N ALA A 294 -10.40 5.97 -6.10
CA ALA A 294 -9.07 5.61 -6.58
C ALA A 294 -8.78 6.26 -7.95
N GLU A 295 -9.73 6.26 -8.88
CA GLU A 295 -9.61 6.94 -10.18
C GLU A 295 -9.43 8.46 -10.02
N ASP A 296 -10.20 9.10 -9.14
CA ASP A 296 -10.05 10.53 -8.87
C ASP A 296 -8.72 10.91 -8.22
N ALA A 297 -8.16 10.01 -7.40
CA ALA A 297 -6.80 10.16 -6.88
C ALA A 297 -5.74 9.94 -7.99
N THR A 298 -6.01 9.04 -8.93
CA THR A 298 -5.15 8.79 -10.10
C THR A 298 -5.04 10.02 -10.99
N LYS A 299 -6.16 10.69 -11.28
CA LYS A 299 -6.19 11.98 -12.01
C LYS A 299 -5.35 13.06 -11.34
N GLN A 300 -5.11 12.94 -10.03
CA GLN A 300 -4.31 13.87 -9.24
C GLN A 300 -2.84 13.44 -9.11
N GLY A 301 -2.45 12.27 -9.64
CA GLY A 301 -1.06 11.79 -9.74
C GLY A 301 -0.70 10.61 -8.82
N VAL A 302 -1.67 9.95 -8.18
CA VAL A 302 -1.43 8.70 -7.42
C VAL A 302 -1.35 7.52 -8.39
N VAL A 303 -0.42 6.59 -8.18
CA VAL A 303 -0.26 5.41 -9.04
C VAL A 303 -0.68 4.16 -8.27
N TRP A 304 -1.97 3.85 -8.28
CA TRP A 304 -2.45 2.64 -7.60
C TRP A 304 -1.95 1.36 -8.29
N PRO A 305 -1.76 0.27 -7.53
CA PRO A 305 -1.41 -1.02 -8.11
C PRO A 305 -2.53 -1.53 -9.02
N ALA A 306 -2.19 -2.00 -10.22
CA ALA A 306 -3.16 -2.51 -11.19
C ALA A 306 -4.09 -3.61 -10.62
N PRO A 307 -3.60 -4.53 -9.75
CA PRO A 307 -4.47 -5.52 -9.11
C PRO A 307 -5.59 -4.94 -8.25
N LEU A 308 -5.49 -3.69 -7.76
CA LEU A 308 -6.58 -3.04 -7.03
C LEU A 308 -7.80 -2.84 -7.93
N PHE A 309 -7.59 -2.31 -9.15
CA PHE A 309 -8.68 -2.09 -10.09
C PHE A 309 -9.28 -3.39 -10.59
N ALA A 310 -8.45 -4.40 -10.88
CA ALA A 310 -8.91 -5.72 -11.29
C ALA A 310 -9.77 -6.38 -10.20
N LEU A 311 -9.35 -6.29 -8.93
CA LEU A 311 -10.11 -6.81 -7.80
C LEU A 311 -11.43 -6.06 -7.59
N LEU A 312 -11.42 -4.73 -7.70
CA LEU A 312 -12.64 -3.93 -7.58
C LEU A 312 -13.63 -4.24 -8.71
N ASP A 313 -13.16 -4.41 -9.95
CA ASP A 313 -14.00 -4.79 -11.09
C ASP A 313 -14.63 -6.18 -10.93
N ASP A 314 -13.84 -7.15 -10.44
CA ASP A 314 -14.34 -8.49 -10.09
C ASP A 314 -15.45 -8.39 -9.04
N ILE A 315 -15.26 -7.62 -7.95
CA ILE A 315 -16.28 -7.46 -6.92
C ILE A 315 -17.52 -6.72 -7.44
N ILE A 316 -17.35 -5.69 -8.27
CA ILE A 316 -18.45 -4.95 -8.91
C ILE A 316 -19.32 -5.90 -9.73
N SER A 317 -18.69 -6.80 -10.50
CA SER A 317 -19.40 -7.75 -11.36
C SER A 317 -20.23 -8.80 -10.59
N ARG A 318 -19.83 -9.13 -9.35
CA ARG A 318 -20.46 -10.17 -8.54
C ARG A 318 -21.54 -9.65 -7.61
N THR A 319 -21.15 -8.77 -6.69
CA THR A 319 -22.00 -8.32 -5.57
C THR A 319 -22.11 -6.81 -5.48
N GLY A 320 -21.18 -6.07 -6.10
CA GLY A 320 -21.07 -4.61 -5.97
C GLY A 320 -20.51 -4.12 -4.63
N ARG A 321 -20.37 -5.01 -3.64
CA ARG A 321 -20.03 -4.68 -2.26
C ARG A 321 -19.22 -5.78 -1.60
N PHE A 322 -18.38 -5.40 -0.65
CA PHE A 322 -17.58 -6.29 0.18
C PHE A 322 -17.49 -5.81 1.63
#